data_AF-A0A840UCI3-F1
#
_entry.id   AF-A0A840UCI3-F1
#
_cell.length_a   1.000
_cell.length_b   1.000
_cell.length_c   1.000
_cell.angle_alpha   90.00
_cell.angle_beta   90.00
_cell.angle_gamma   90.00
#
_symmetry.space_group_name_H-M   'P 1'
#
loop_
_entity.id
_entity.type
_entity.pdbx_description
1 polymer ?
#
loop_
_entity_poly.entity_id
_entity_poly.type
_entity_poly.pdbx_seq_one_letter_code
_entity_poly.pdbx_strand_id
1 'polypeptide(L)'
;MPVDWDKFDSEIDSIIEESADATDDRLASQISSITRMTDEEVQELFPDPADVKRLSELMKIVKSEEDRNRKINHLVSNAEEFGAVVLTLLQKFT
;
A
#
# COMPACT_ATOMS: atom_id res chain seq x y z
N MET A 1 -13.93 7.96 -8.82
CA MET A 1 -14.24 8.69 -7.58
C MET A 1 -12.92 8.96 -6.87
N PRO A 2 -12.71 10.13 -6.25
CA PRO A 2 -11.52 10.35 -5.45
C PRO A 2 -11.53 9.32 -4.31
N VAL A 3 -10.42 8.59 -4.16
CA VAL A 3 -10.23 7.68 -3.02
C VAL A 3 -10.07 8.57 -1.79
N ASP A 4 -10.88 8.32 -0.76
CA ASP A 4 -10.75 8.99 0.54
C ASP A 4 -9.58 8.35 1.28
N TRP A 5 -8.40 8.93 1.10
CA TRP A 5 -7.15 8.39 1.63
C TRP A 5 -7.04 8.46 3.15
N ASP A 6 -7.75 9.38 3.79
CA ASP A 6 -7.70 9.52 5.25
C ASP A 6 -8.60 8.48 5.91
N LYS A 7 -9.75 8.20 5.29
CA LYS A 7 -10.58 7.05 5.67
C LYS A 7 -9.86 5.72 5.41
N PHE A 8 -9.18 5.60 4.26
CA PHE A 8 -8.42 4.39 3.91
C PHE A 8 -7.32 4.10 4.94
N ASP A 9 -6.55 5.11 5.32
CA ASP A 9 -5.48 4.97 6.31
C ASP A 9 -6.01 4.58 7.69
N SER A 10 -7.12 5.20 8.11
CA SER A 10 -7.79 4.85 9.36
C SER A 10 -8.32 3.41 9.38
N GLU A 11 -8.83 2.92 8.24
CA GLU A 11 -9.27 1.54 8.09
C GLU A 11 -8.07 0.58 8.19
N ILE A 12 -6.96 0.86 7.49
CA ILE A 12 -5.71 0.06 7.56
C ILE A 12 -5.19 -0.01 9.01
N ASP A 13 -5.11 1.13 9.70
CA ASP A 13 -4.65 1.17 11.09
C ASP A 13 -5.55 0.36 12.03
N SER A 14 -6.87 0.46 11.85
CA SER A 14 -7.81 -0.34 12.65
C SER A 14 -7.69 -1.84 12.38
N ILE A 15 -7.40 -2.23 11.13
CA ILE A 15 -7.23 -3.62 10.73
C ILE A 15 -5.92 -4.19 11.31
N ILE A 16 -4.84 -3.39 11.36
CA ILE A 16 -3.57 -3.77 11.97
C ILE A 16 -3.71 -3.97 13.49
N GLU A 17 -4.55 -3.17 14.16
CA GLU A 17 -4.84 -3.34 15.58
C GLU A 17 -5.68 -4.60 15.89
N GLU A 18 -6.49 -5.06 14.93
CA GLU A 18 -7.46 -6.15 15.10
C GLU A 18 -6.89 -7.53 14.69
N SER A 19 -5.85 -8.01 15.39
CA SER A 19 -5.31 -9.39 15.35
C SER A 19 -4.82 -9.95 13.97
N ALA A 20 -3.53 -10.31 13.92
CA ALA A 20 -2.76 -10.68 12.70
C ALA A 20 -3.47 -11.55 11.65
N ASP A 21 -4.13 -12.65 12.01
CA ASP A 21 -4.68 -13.57 10.99
C ASP A 21 -5.90 -13.00 10.23
N ALA A 22 -6.72 -12.16 10.89
CA ALA A 22 -7.84 -11.47 10.22
C ALA A 22 -7.40 -10.16 9.56
N THR A 23 -6.28 -9.62 10.03
CA THR A 23 -5.61 -8.43 9.48
C THR A 23 -5.17 -8.69 8.04
N ASP A 24 -4.51 -9.81 7.76
CA ASP A 24 -3.92 -10.08 6.45
C ASP A 24 -4.95 -10.16 5.33
N ASP A 25 -6.09 -10.85 5.55
CA ASP A 25 -7.18 -10.97 4.56
C ASP A 25 -7.82 -9.61 4.24
N ARG A 26 -8.09 -8.82 5.28
CA ARG A 26 -8.76 -7.52 5.12
C ARG A 26 -7.85 -6.47 4.53
N LEU A 27 -6.57 -6.45 4.93
CA LEU A 27 -5.55 -5.59 4.34
C LEU A 27 -5.38 -5.88 2.85
N ALA A 28 -5.30 -7.16 2.49
CA ALA A 28 -5.17 -7.58 1.11
C ALA A 28 -6.37 -7.15 0.26
N SER A 29 -7.60 -7.32 0.77
CA SER A 29 -8.83 -6.92 0.09
C SER A 29 -8.94 -5.40 -0.11
N GLN A 30 -8.46 -4.61 0.86
CA GLN A 30 -8.40 -3.16 0.72
C GLN A 30 -7.41 -2.72 -0.36
N ILE A 31 -6.22 -3.32 -0.40
CA ILE A 31 -5.18 -3.00 -1.39
C ILE A 31 -5.55 -3.49 -2.79
N SER A 32 -6.17 -4.67 -2.93
CA SER A 32 -6.65 -5.18 -4.21
C SER A 32 -7.69 -4.25 -4.82
N SER A 33 -8.57 -3.66 -3.99
CA SER A 33 -9.62 -2.73 -4.43
C SER A 33 -9.09 -1.46 -5.13
N ILE A 34 -7.88 -1.02 -4.77
CA ILE A 34 -7.23 0.18 -5.33
C ILE A 34 -6.13 -0.15 -6.35
N THR A 35 -5.78 -1.42 -6.49
CA THR A 35 -4.79 -1.93 -7.44
C THR A 35 -5.46 -2.81 -8.51
N ARG A 36 -4.66 -3.50 -9.33
CA ARG A 36 -5.14 -4.54 -10.25
C ARG A 36 -4.77 -5.95 -9.76
N MET A 37 -4.30 -6.05 -8.52
CA MET A 37 -3.83 -7.30 -7.93
C MET A 37 -5.01 -7.99 -7.24
N THR A 38 -4.97 -9.31 -7.11
CA THR A 38 -5.93 -10.06 -6.29
C THR A 38 -5.49 -10.08 -4.82
N ASP A 39 -6.43 -10.36 -3.91
CA ASP A 39 -6.17 -10.46 -2.47
C ASP A 39 -5.05 -11.49 -2.20
N GLU A 40 -5.11 -12.65 -2.86
CA GLU A 40 -4.11 -13.72 -2.79
C GLU A 40 -2.71 -13.23 -3.22
N GLU A 41 -2.62 -12.48 -4.32
CA GLU A 41 -1.35 -11.94 -4.79
C GLU A 41 -0.77 -10.89 -3.83
N VAL A 42 -1.63 -10.11 -3.16
CA VAL A 42 -1.17 -9.13 -2.18
C VAL A 42 -0.61 -9.84 -0.94
N GLN A 43 -1.26 -10.89 -0.44
CA GLN A 43 -0.77 -11.68 0.70
C GLN A 43 0.54 -12.41 0.39
N GLU A 44 0.67 -12.98 -0.81
CA GLU A 44 1.90 -13.67 -1.19
C GLU A 44 3.10 -12.72 -1.32
N LEU A 45 2.87 -11.51 -1.82
CA LEU A 45 3.94 -10.52 -2.02
C LEU A 45 4.26 -9.73 -0.75
N PHE A 46 3.25 -9.50 0.09
CA PHE A 46 3.36 -8.71 1.30
C PHE A 46 2.77 -9.48 2.49
N PRO A 47 3.49 -10.52 2.98
CA PRO A 47 3.06 -11.29 4.14
C PRO A 47 3.22 -10.52 5.46
N ASP A 48 3.94 -9.39 5.45
CA ASP A 48 4.08 -8.52 6.61
C ASP A 48 3.06 -7.37 6.53
N PRO A 49 2.18 -7.19 7.53
CA PRO A 49 1.24 -6.07 7.56
C PRO A 49 1.94 -4.70 7.50
N ALA A 50 3.19 -4.59 7.96
CA ALA A 50 3.98 -3.36 7.83
C ALA A 50 4.30 -3.02 6.36
N ASP A 51 4.55 -4.03 5.53
CA ASP A 51 4.82 -3.81 4.10
C ASP A 51 3.55 -3.46 3.34
N VAL A 52 2.39 -4.00 3.76
CA VAL A 52 1.10 -3.60 3.21
C VAL A 52 0.78 -2.13 3.53
N LYS A 53 1.11 -1.67 4.74
CA LYS A 53 0.98 -0.25 5.11
C LYS A 53 1.91 0.66 4.30
N ARG A 54 3.14 0.24 4.06
CA ARG A 54 4.05 0.99 3.16
C ARG A 54 3.52 1.05 1.74
N LEU A 55 2.88 -0.01 1.26
CA LEU A 55 2.23 -0.04 -0.05
C LEU A 55 1.03 0.92 -0.12
N SER A 56 0.20 1.01 0.93
CA SER A 56 -0.91 1.97 0.96
C SER A 56 -0.42 3.42 0.89
N GLU A 57 0.61 3.76 1.65
CA GLU A 57 1.22 5.09 1.64
C GLU A 57 1.84 5.43 0.26
N LEU A 58 2.53 4.47 -0.35
CA LEU A 58 3.06 4.61 -1.71
C LEU A 58 1.94 4.90 -2.71
N MET A 59 0.83 4.15 -2.61
CA MET A 59 -0.34 4.33 -3.47
C MET A 59 -1.03 5.68 -3.24
N LYS A 60 -1.10 6.16 -1.99
CA LYS A 60 -1.59 7.50 -1.63
C LYS A 60 -0.79 8.58 -2.35
N ILE A 61 0.54 8.49 -2.35
CA ILE A 61 1.41 9.45 -3.06
C ILE A 61 1.18 9.38 -4.57
N VAL A 62 1.18 8.18 -5.15
CA VAL A 62 1.04 7.99 -6.61
C VAL A 62 -0.32 8.48 -7.12
N LYS A 63 -1.39 8.20 -6.37
CA LYS A 63 -2.77 8.53 -6.73
C LYS A 63 -3.23 9.91 -6.24
N SER A 64 -2.43 10.60 -5.41
CA SER A 64 -2.72 11.97 -5.00
C SER A 64 -2.89 12.90 -6.21
N GLU A 65 -3.60 14.01 -6.06
CA GLU A 65 -3.76 15.00 -7.13
C GLU A 65 -2.54 15.94 -7.26
N GLU A 66 -1.45 15.66 -6.56
CA GLU A 66 -0.26 16.51 -6.55
C GLU A 66 0.49 16.53 -7.89
N ASP A 67 1.24 17.61 -8.13
CA ASP A 67 2.14 17.72 -9.27
C ASP A 67 3.20 16.62 -9.27
N ARG A 68 3.57 16.15 -10.46
CA ARG A 68 4.53 15.07 -10.66
C ARG A 68 5.84 15.28 -9.88
N ASN A 69 6.33 16.53 -9.80
CA ASN A 69 7.55 16.84 -9.06
C ASN A 69 7.38 16.68 -7.54
N ARG A 70 6.21 17.02 -6.98
CA ARG A 70 5.93 16.80 -5.57
C ARG A 70 5.84 15.32 -5.24
N LYS A 71 5.14 14.56 -6.08
CA LYS A 71 5.09 13.09 -5.96
C LYS A 71 6.49 12.47 -5.95
N ILE A 72 7.35 12.87 -6.89
CA ILE A 72 8.74 12.39 -6.94
C ILE A 72 9.50 12.78 -5.67
N ASN A 73 9.35 14.01 -5.18
CA ASN A 73 10.02 14.41 -3.93
C ASN A 73 9.54 13.62 -2.72
N HIS A 74 8.24 13.31 -2.63
CA HIS A 74 7.68 12.47 -1.57
C HIS A 74 8.18 11.03 -1.66
N LEU A 75 8.29 10.47 -2.87
CA LEU A 75 8.86 9.15 -3.10
C LEU A 75 10.34 9.10 -2.73
N VAL A 76 11.12 10.09 -3.14
CA VAL A 76 12.56 10.17 -2.84
C VAL A 76 12.81 10.36 -1.35
N SER A 77 11.99 11.17 -0.68
CA SER A 77 12.14 11.42 0.77
C SER A 77 11.85 10.19 1.62
N ASN A 78 11.03 9.26 1.12
CA ASN A 78 10.67 8.01 1.80
C ASN A 78 11.18 6.77 1.03
N ALA A 79 12.22 6.95 0.21
CA ALA A 79 12.70 5.91 -0.69
C ALA A 79 13.27 4.69 0.05
N GLU A 80 13.82 4.88 1.25
CA GLU A 80 14.32 3.79 2.09
C GLU A 80 13.17 2.92 2.62
N GLU A 81 12.05 3.53 3.00
CA GLU A 81 10.87 2.81 3.50
C GLU A 81 10.09 2.12 2.38
N PHE A 82 9.95 2.77 1.22
CA PHE A 82 9.27 2.16 0.07
C PHE A 82 10.17 1.25 -0.75
N GLY A 83 11.49 1.25 -0.53
CA GLY A 83 12.46 0.54 -1.36
C GLY A 83 12.19 -0.96 -1.42
N ALA A 84 11.88 -1.58 -0.28
CA ALA A 84 11.53 -3.00 -0.21
C ALA A 84 10.23 -3.29 -0.99
N VAL A 85 9.18 -2.49 -0.76
CA VAL A 85 7.89 -2.66 -1.42
C VAL A 85 7.98 -2.47 -2.93
N VAL A 86 8.69 -1.43 -3.38
CA VAL A 86 8.92 -1.16 -4.81
C VAL A 86 9.71 -2.29 -5.46
N LEU A 87 10.72 -2.83 -4.78
CA LEU A 87 11.49 -3.97 -5.29
C LEU A 87 10.59 -5.20 -5.48
N THR A 88 9.78 -5.54 -4.49
CA THR A 88 8.83 -6.66 -4.56
C THR A 88 7.81 -6.49 -5.70
N LEU A 89 7.26 -5.29 -5.85
CA LEU A 89 6.35 -5.00 -6.97
C LEU A 89 7.05 -5.15 -8.32
N LEU A 90 8.27 -4.61 -8.46
CA LEU A 90 9.03 -4.72 -9.70
C LEU A 90 9.40 -6.17 -10.02
N GLN A 91 9.71 -6.99 -9.03
CA GLN A 91 9.95 -8.43 -9.21
C GLN A 91 8.70 -9.19 -9.68
N LYS A 92 7.50 -8.75 -9.29
CA LYS A 92 6.24 -9.32 -9.81
C LYS A 92 6.01 -8.98 -11.28
N PHE A 93 6.30 -7.75 -11.67
CA PHE A 93 6.01 -7.24 -13.02
C PHE A 93 7.12 -7.47 -14.04
N THR A 94 8.27 -8.01 -13.64
CA THR A 94 9.44 -8.29 -14.51
C THR A 94 9.68 -9.78 -14.62
#